data_AF-A0AB34KHJ0-F1
#
_entry.id   AF-A0AB34KHJ0-F1
#
_cell.length_a   1.000
_cell.length_b   1.000
_cell.length_c   1.000
_cell.angle_alpha   90.00
_cell.angle_beta   90.00
_cell.angle_gamma   90.00
#
_symmetry.space_group_name_H-M   'P 1'
#
loop_
_entity.id
_entity.type
_entity.pdbx_description
1 polymer ?
#
loop_
_entity_poly.entity_id
_entity_poly.type
_entity_poly.pdbx_seq_one_letter_code
_entity_poly.pdbx_strand_id
1 'polypeptide(L)'
;MHIILTLLLLTLPLLTTTALLLRARWILSPSRTKPIRHGRRNPKEPTHLLIVLGSGGHTAEMLSMLTRAVNEPSERARLNLRDYSHRTWVVSEGDSISAQRAKEFEDAASGFGQDSIMAGKVKRATDMGPGSYEVVTVPRARKIHQSVYSAPVSCAQTFWACWSLLVKQLEQGRDYPDLILVNGPATATVLVFASIALRFFNVKGCVTRGKMRTIYVESWARVKKMSLSGTMLSRVVDRCLVQWPQLDAKRNGTGKAKYVGMLV
;
A
#
# COMPACT_ATOMS: atom_id res chain seq x y z
N MET A 1 52.47 0.88 -1.47
CA MET A 1 51.41 -0.05 -1.02
C MET A 1 50.47 0.58 0.03
N HIS A 2 50.99 1.15 1.13
CA HIS A 2 50.16 1.76 2.17
C HIS A 2 49.25 2.89 1.68
N ILE A 3 49.75 3.86 0.91
CA ILE A 3 48.93 4.98 0.38
C ILE A 3 47.73 4.49 -0.44
N ILE A 4 47.95 3.49 -1.29
CA ILE A 4 46.90 2.89 -2.14
C ILE A 4 45.86 2.18 -1.27
N LEU A 5 46.30 1.42 -0.26
CA LEU A 5 45.41 0.74 0.68
C LEU A 5 44.58 1.74 1.49
N THR A 6 45.19 2.81 1.99
CA THR A 6 44.48 3.86 2.74
C THR A 6 43.46 4.59 1.85
N LEU A 7 43.82 4.88 0.61
CA LEU A 7 42.92 5.50 -0.36
C LEU A 7 41.72 4.60 -0.67
N LEU A 8 41.93 3.30 -0.88
CA LEU A 8 40.85 2.32 -1.09
C LEU A 8 39.93 2.19 0.12
N LEU A 9 40.50 2.14 1.33
CA LEU A 9 39.75 2.05 2.59
C LEU A 9 38.85 3.26 2.85
N LEU A 10 39.21 4.45 2.34
CA LEU A 10 38.40 5.66 2.49
C LEU A 10 37.41 5.85 1.33
N THR A 11 37.83 5.57 0.09
CA THR A 11 37.02 5.83 -1.10
C THR A 11 35.90 4.81 -1.30
N LEU A 12 36.13 3.52 -1.00
CA LEU A 12 35.11 2.50 -1.21
C LEU A 12 33.88 2.67 -0.29
N PRO A 13 34.02 2.94 1.03
CA PRO A 13 32.86 3.26 1.87
C PRO A 13 32.12 4.52 1.43
N LEU A 14 32.85 5.54 0.97
CA LEU A 14 32.22 6.79 0.49
C LEU A 14 31.41 6.57 -0.80
N LEU A 15 31.97 5.84 -1.76
CA LEU A 15 31.28 5.52 -3.02
C LEU A 15 30.06 4.63 -2.77
N THR A 16 30.20 3.61 -1.93
CA THR A 16 29.09 2.71 -1.59
C THR A 16 27.98 3.44 -0.85
N THR A 17 28.30 4.24 0.18
CA THR A 17 27.30 5.06 0.89
C THR A 17 26.60 6.04 -0.05
N THR A 18 27.34 6.71 -0.92
CA THR A 18 26.77 7.61 -1.93
C THR A 18 25.83 6.86 -2.88
N ALA A 19 26.24 5.69 -3.39
CA ALA A 19 25.40 4.86 -4.25
C ALA A 19 24.11 4.40 -3.56
N LEU A 20 24.19 4.00 -2.27
CA LEU A 20 23.03 3.61 -1.48
C LEU A 20 22.07 4.79 -1.25
N LEU A 21 22.59 6.00 -1.00
CA LEU A 21 21.78 7.21 -0.84
C LEU A 21 21.08 7.60 -2.14
N LEU A 22 21.79 7.56 -3.27
CA LEU A 22 21.21 7.80 -4.59
C LEU A 22 20.11 6.76 -4.91
N ARG A 23 20.36 5.49 -4.60
CA ARG A 23 19.38 4.41 -4.74
C ARG A 23 18.15 4.68 -3.87
N ALA A 24 18.32 5.01 -2.60
CA ALA A 24 17.21 5.33 -1.70
C ALA A 24 16.39 6.50 -2.22
N ARG A 25 17.04 7.60 -2.63
CA ARG A 25 16.39 8.78 -3.18
C ARG A 25 15.60 8.46 -4.46
N TRP A 26 16.11 7.60 -5.33
CA TRP A 26 15.41 7.16 -6.54
C TRP A 26 14.17 6.32 -6.21
N ILE A 27 14.28 5.36 -5.29
CA ILE A 27 13.17 4.48 -4.88
C ILE A 27 12.05 5.24 -4.16
N LEU A 28 12.41 6.25 -3.38
CA LEU A 28 11.46 7.11 -2.66
C LEU A 28 10.93 8.26 -3.54
N SER A 29 11.38 8.40 -4.79
CA SER A 29 10.90 9.44 -5.68
C SER A 29 9.46 9.16 -6.13
N PRO A 30 8.52 10.09 -5.93
CA PRO A 30 7.14 9.93 -6.40
C PRO A 30 7.05 9.92 -7.94
N SER A 31 8.05 10.50 -8.60
CA SER A 31 8.19 10.56 -10.07
C SER A 31 8.71 9.27 -10.69
N ARG A 32 8.84 8.18 -9.92
CA ARG A 32 9.23 6.88 -10.48
C ARG A 32 8.28 6.47 -11.61
N THR A 33 8.74 5.60 -12.50
CA THR A 33 7.99 5.15 -13.67
C THR A 33 6.63 4.62 -13.23
N LYS A 34 5.57 5.19 -13.81
CA LYS A 34 4.21 4.70 -13.55
C LYS A 34 4.16 3.27 -14.08
N PRO A 35 3.48 2.33 -13.39
CA PRO A 35 3.11 1.09 -14.06
C PRO A 35 2.40 1.52 -15.35
N ILE A 36 2.75 0.90 -16.48
CA ILE A 36 2.01 1.15 -17.70
C ILE A 36 0.55 0.87 -17.32
N ARG A 37 -0.37 1.75 -17.71
CA ARG A 37 -1.78 1.66 -17.29
C ARG A 37 -2.40 0.44 -17.97
N HIS A 38 -2.15 -0.73 -17.40
CA HIS A 38 -2.40 -2.01 -18.03
C HIS A 38 -3.90 -2.34 -17.94
N GLY A 39 -4.52 -2.33 -16.75
CA GLY A 39 -5.94 -2.75 -16.62
C GLY A 39 -6.96 -2.02 -17.52
N ARG A 40 -6.87 -0.69 -17.70
CA ARG A 40 -7.87 0.07 -18.49
C ARG A 40 -7.61 0.08 -20.01
N ARG A 41 -6.38 -0.23 -20.45
CA ARG A 41 -5.99 -0.22 -21.88
C ARG A 41 -5.62 -1.60 -22.42
N ASN A 42 -5.25 -2.53 -21.54
CA ASN A 42 -4.92 -3.92 -21.79
C ASN A 42 -5.68 -4.82 -20.79
N PRO A 43 -6.95 -5.15 -21.09
CA PRO A 43 -7.79 -5.95 -20.20
C PRO A 43 -7.26 -7.35 -19.88
N LYS A 44 -6.34 -7.87 -20.71
CA LYS A 44 -5.80 -9.22 -20.59
C LYS A 44 -4.70 -9.33 -19.52
N GLU A 45 -4.25 -8.22 -18.97
CA GLU A 45 -3.13 -8.21 -18.03
C GLU A 45 -3.62 -8.19 -16.58
N PRO A 46 -3.20 -9.16 -15.75
CA PRO A 46 -3.68 -9.25 -14.38
C PRO A 46 -3.17 -8.07 -13.56
N THR A 47 -4.10 -7.40 -12.89
CA THR A 47 -3.88 -6.28 -11.97
C THR A 47 -4.16 -6.71 -10.54
N HIS A 48 -3.34 -6.23 -9.61
CA HIS A 48 -3.39 -6.63 -8.21
C HIS A 48 -3.44 -5.44 -7.26
N LEU A 49 -4.50 -5.39 -6.43
CA LEU A 49 -4.66 -4.43 -5.34
C LEU A 49 -4.44 -5.12 -4.00
N LEU A 50 -3.57 -4.57 -3.16
CA LEU A 50 -3.38 -5.01 -1.78
C LEU A 50 -3.90 -3.93 -0.84
N ILE A 51 -4.81 -4.30 0.06
CA ILE A 51 -5.41 -3.42 1.05
C ILE A 51 -5.00 -3.91 2.43
N VAL A 52 -4.41 -3.03 3.25
CA VAL A 52 -4.08 -3.38 4.63
C VAL A 52 -5.12 -2.80 5.57
N LEU A 53 -5.77 -3.67 6.33
CA LEU A 53 -6.74 -3.31 7.34
C LEU A 53 -6.06 -3.12 8.70
N GLY A 54 -6.40 -2.01 9.34
CA GLY A 54 -6.01 -1.73 10.72
C GLY A 54 -7.11 -2.14 11.70
N SER A 55 -6.77 -2.59 12.90
CA SER A 55 -7.79 -3.06 13.84
C SER A 55 -8.77 -1.99 14.30
N GLY A 56 -10.06 -2.34 14.42
CA GLY A 56 -11.10 -1.49 15.00
C GLY A 56 -11.47 -0.29 14.11
N GLY A 57 -11.27 0.93 14.63
CA GLY A 57 -11.63 2.17 13.93
C GLY A 57 -10.94 2.34 12.57
N HIS A 58 -9.69 1.90 12.43
CA HIS A 58 -8.98 1.96 11.15
C HIS A 58 -9.59 1.07 10.06
N THR A 59 -10.14 -0.11 10.42
CA THR A 59 -10.87 -0.96 9.47
C THR A 59 -12.15 -0.28 9.04
N ALA A 60 -12.90 0.32 9.99
CA ALA A 60 -14.10 1.09 9.65
C ALA A 60 -13.77 2.25 8.70
N GLU A 61 -12.72 3.03 8.99
CA GLU A 61 -12.25 4.11 8.10
C GLU A 61 -11.91 3.58 6.70
N MET A 62 -11.11 2.51 6.59
CA MET A 62 -10.72 1.94 5.29
C MET A 62 -11.93 1.47 4.48
N LEU A 63 -12.85 0.75 5.11
CA LEU A 63 -14.04 0.23 4.44
C LEU A 63 -14.99 1.36 4.04
N SER A 64 -15.20 2.39 4.87
CA SER A 64 -15.98 3.57 4.48
C SER A 64 -15.39 4.28 3.26
N MET A 65 -14.06 4.47 3.24
CA MET A 65 -13.38 5.07 2.08
C MET A 65 -13.56 4.24 0.81
N LEU A 66 -13.44 2.91 0.91
CA LEU A 66 -13.62 2.02 -0.23
C LEU A 66 -15.07 1.99 -0.71
N THR A 67 -16.05 1.88 0.20
CA THR A 67 -17.48 1.92 -0.12
C THR A 67 -17.84 3.20 -0.86
N ARG A 68 -17.37 4.34 -0.37
CA ARG A 68 -17.58 5.62 -1.05
C ARG A 68 -16.90 5.67 -2.42
N ALA A 69 -15.66 5.17 -2.52
CA ALA A 69 -14.94 5.15 -3.79
C ALA A 69 -15.62 4.26 -4.84
N VAL A 70 -16.23 3.15 -4.44
CA VAL A 70 -16.97 2.24 -5.32
C VAL A 70 -18.34 2.83 -5.73
N ASN A 71 -19.01 3.53 -4.81
CA ASN A 71 -20.33 4.14 -5.03
C ASN A 71 -20.27 5.56 -5.64
N GLU A 72 -19.09 6.06 -5.96
CA GLU A 72 -18.90 7.41 -6.50
C GLU A 72 -19.65 7.57 -7.84
N PRO A 73 -20.54 8.57 -8.00
CA PRO A 73 -21.32 8.76 -9.22
C PRO A 73 -20.47 9.10 -10.44
N SER A 74 -19.31 9.73 -10.23
CA SER A 74 -18.42 10.13 -11.32
C SER A 74 -17.59 8.96 -11.83
N GLU A 75 -17.83 8.51 -13.07
CA GLU A 75 -17.05 7.47 -13.77
C GLU A 75 -15.52 7.69 -13.77
N ARG A 76 -15.07 8.94 -13.63
CA ARG A 76 -13.63 9.28 -13.60
C ARG A 76 -13.01 9.09 -12.22
N ALA A 77 -13.79 9.24 -11.16
CA ALA A 77 -13.34 9.13 -9.77
C ALA A 77 -13.70 7.77 -9.14
N ARG A 78 -14.69 7.07 -9.70
CA ARG A 78 -15.14 5.75 -9.24
C ARG A 78 -14.03 4.71 -9.31
N LEU A 79 -13.86 4.00 -8.20
CA LEU A 79 -13.02 2.81 -8.09
C LEU A 79 -13.79 1.60 -8.59
N ASN A 80 -13.51 1.15 -9.81
CA ASN A 80 -14.07 -0.09 -10.32
C ASN A 80 -13.23 -1.27 -9.81
N LEU A 81 -13.77 -2.07 -8.88
CA LEU A 81 -13.06 -3.25 -8.37
C LEU A 81 -12.77 -4.29 -9.45
N ARG A 82 -13.55 -4.30 -10.54
CA ARG A 82 -13.33 -5.14 -11.74
C ARG A 82 -12.06 -4.79 -12.50
N ASP A 83 -11.52 -3.59 -12.33
CA ASP A 83 -10.24 -3.20 -12.92
C ASP A 83 -9.06 -3.94 -12.24
N TYR A 84 -9.32 -4.65 -11.13
CA TYR A 84 -8.36 -5.47 -10.38
C TYR A 84 -8.71 -6.95 -10.48
N SER A 85 -7.92 -7.72 -11.24
CA SER A 85 -8.12 -9.18 -11.37
C SER A 85 -7.94 -9.94 -10.06
N HIS A 86 -7.12 -9.39 -9.16
CA HIS A 86 -6.85 -9.98 -7.85
C HIS A 86 -6.78 -8.91 -6.76
N ARG A 87 -7.30 -9.24 -5.58
CA ARG A 87 -7.28 -8.37 -4.39
C ARG A 87 -6.79 -9.14 -3.17
N THR A 88 -5.80 -8.61 -2.46
CA THR A 88 -5.31 -9.19 -1.21
C THR A 88 -5.64 -8.27 -0.05
N TRP A 89 -6.41 -8.78 0.90
CA TRP A 89 -6.73 -8.09 2.16
C TRP A 89 -5.78 -8.57 3.25
N VAL A 90 -4.95 -7.67 3.77
CA VAL A 90 -4.02 -7.99 4.85
C VAL A 90 -4.63 -7.58 6.17
N VAL A 91 -4.78 -8.53 7.08
CA VAL A 91 -5.29 -8.33 8.45
C VAL A 91 -4.22 -8.68 9.47
N SER A 92 -4.29 -8.07 10.65
CA SER A 92 -3.37 -8.40 11.74
C SER A 92 -3.85 -9.64 12.50
N GLU A 93 -2.92 -10.40 13.05
CA GLU A 93 -3.19 -11.54 13.92
C GLU A 93 -4.05 -11.13 15.13
N GLY A 94 -5.06 -11.94 15.44
CA GLY A 94 -6.04 -11.68 16.49
C GLY A 94 -7.18 -10.74 16.09
N ASP A 95 -7.31 -10.38 14.81
CA ASP A 95 -8.34 -9.47 14.29
C ASP A 95 -9.30 -10.16 13.31
N SER A 96 -10.04 -11.15 13.81
CA SER A 96 -11.03 -11.91 13.04
C SER A 96 -12.19 -11.03 12.54
N ILE A 97 -12.55 -10.00 13.30
CA ILE A 97 -13.62 -9.06 12.94
C ILE A 97 -13.26 -8.31 11.66
N SER A 98 -12.03 -7.82 11.53
CA SER A 98 -11.61 -7.12 10.31
C SER A 98 -11.53 -8.07 9.11
N ALA A 99 -11.15 -9.33 9.33
CA ALA A 99 -11.20 -10.37 8.30
C ALA A 99 -12.63 -10.66 7.83
N GLN A 100 -13.59 -10.72 8.75
CA GLN A 100 -15.00 -10.91 8.41
C GLN A 100 -15.55 -9.72 7.63
N ARG A 101 -15.27 -8.49 8.07
CA ARG A 101 -15.73 -7.27 7.37
C ARG A 101 -15.15 -7.14 5.95
N ALA A 102 -13.92 -7.62 5.73
CA ALA A 102 -13.35 -7.68 4.39
C ALA A 102 -14.15 -8.60 3.46
N LYS A 103 -14.60 -9.75 3.97
CA LYS A 103 -15.46 -10.68 3.22
C LYS A 103 -16.83 -10.06 2.94
N GLU A 104 -17.47 -9.49 3.95
CA GLU A 104 -18.76 -8.80 3.81
C GLU A 104 -18.69 -7.67 2.77
N PHE A 105 -17.57 -6.93 2.73
CA PHE A 105 -17.33 -5.91 1.71
C PHE A 105 -17.22 -6.51 0.30
N GLU A 106 -16.49 -7.61 0.11
CA GLU A 106 -16.37 -8.28 -1.20
C GLU A 106 -17.70 -8.92 -1.65
N ASP A 107 -18.49 -9.43 -0.71
CA ASP A 107 -19.82 -9.99 -0.99
C ASP A 107 -20.79 -8.88 -1.43
N ALA A 108 -20.79 -7.75 -0.73
CA ALA A 108 -21.54 -6.55 -1.14
C ALA A 108 -21.02 -6.00 -2.48
N ALA A 109 -19.71 -5.94 -2.66
CA ALA A 109 -19.05 -5.50 -3.90
C ALA A 109 -19.47 -6.33 -5.12
N SER A 110 -19.68 -7.63 -4.93
CA SER A 110 -20.14 -8.57 -5.95
C SER A 110 -21.59 -8.31 -6.37
N GLY A 111 -22.44 -7.85 -5.44
CA GLY A 111 -23.85 -7.49 -5.67
C GLY A 111 -24.06 -6.27 -6.57
N PHE A 112 -23.15 -5.29 -6.57
CA PHE A 112 -23.21 -4.12 -7.48
C PHE A 112 -23.04 -4.50 -8.97
N GLY A 113 -22.82 -5.78 -9.27
CA GLY A 113 -22.69 -6.31 -10.62
C GLY A 113 -23.97 -6.87 -11.25
N GLN A 114 -25.05 -7.11 -10.50
CA GLN A 114 -26.26 -7.73 -11.06
C GLN A 114 -27.11 -6.70 -11.85
N ASP A 115 -27.19 -5.46 -11.37
CA ASP A 115 -28.07 -4.43 -11.96
C ASP A 115 -27.60 -3.90 -13.33
N SER A 116 -26.31 -4.06 -13.64
CA SER A 116 -25.75 -3.68 -14.94
C SER A 116 -25.98 -4.71 -16.06
N ILE A 117 -26.48 -5.92 -15.74
CA ILE A 117 -26.81 -6.95 -16.74
C ILE A 117 -28.14 -6.63 -17.44
N MET A 118 -29.04 -5.88 -16.81
CA MET A 118 -30.35 -5.53 -17.38
C MET A 118 -30.36 -4.18 -18.13
N ALA A 119 -29.35 -3.33 -17.95
CA ALA A 119 -29.30 -2.00 -18.56
C ALA A 119 -28.27 -1.91 -19.71
N GLY A 120 -28.62 -2.48 -20.87
CA GLY A 120 -28.19 -1.98 -22.18
C GLY A 120 -26.72 -2.15 -22.61
N LYS A 121 -26.49 -3.15 -23.47
CA LYS A 121 -25.56 -3.17 -24.62
C LYS A 121 -24.27 -2.33 -24.51
N VAL A 122 -23.19 -2.93 -24.00
CA VAL A 122 -21.84 -3.09 -24.59
C VAL A 122 -20.96 -3.69 -23.48
N LYS A 123 -20.61 -4.98 -23.57
CA LYS A 123 -19.57 -5.57 -22.70
C LYS A 123 -18.27 -4.80 -22.96
N ARG A 124 -17.83 -3.97 -22.00
CA ARG A 124 -16.50 -3.35 -22.10
C ARG A 124 -15.49 -4.49 -22.09
N ALA A 125 -14.44 -4.39 -22.92
CA ALA A 125 -13.38 -5.40 -22.98
C ALA A 125 -12.69 -5.65 -21.61
N THR A 126 -12.93 -4.79 -20.61
CA THR A 126 -12.45 -4.82 -19.22
C THR A 126 -13.32 -5.62 -18.24
N ASP A 127 -14.46 -6.20 -18.65
CA ASP A 127 -15.28 -7.04 -17.76
C ASP A 127 -14.64 -8.43 -17.54
N MET A 128 -13.68 -8.51 -16.63
CA MET A 128 -12.95 -9.74 -16.24
C MET A 128 -13.67 -10.56 -15.14
N GLY A 129 -14.98 -10.35 -14.93
CA GLY A 129 -15.73 -10.91 -13.80
C GLY A 129 -15.45 -10.16 -12.48
N PRO A 130 -15.92 -10.67 -11.33
CA PRO A 130 -15.72 -10.00 -10.03
C PRO A 130 -14.26 -9.91 -9.57
N GLY A 131 -13.32 -10.59 -10.24
CA GLY A 131 -11.93 -10.74 -9.79
C GLY A 131 -11.83 -11.63 -8.54
N SER A 132 -10.67 -12.25 -8.33
CA SER A 132 -10.44 -13.09 -7.14
C SER A 132 -10.00 -12.25 -5.95
N TYR A 133 -10.34 -12.66 -4.73
CA TYR A 133 -9.79 -12.05 -3.53
C TYR A 133 -9.28 -13.10 -2.55
N GLU A 134 -8.35 -12.69 -1.69
CA GLU A 134 -7.90 -13.49 -0.55
C GLU A 134 -7.70 -12.61 0.68
N VAL A 135 -7.90 -13.20 1.86
CA VAL A 135 -7.62 -12.56 3.15
C VAL A 135 -6.41 -13.24 3.76
N VAL A 136 -5.36 -12.47 4.04
CA VAL A 136 -4.11 -12.97 4.59
C VAL A 136 -3.81 -12.32 5.92
N THR A 137 -3.51 -13.16 6.92
CA THR A 137 -3.16 -12.71 8.25
C THR A 137 -1.64 -12.57 8.39
N VAL A 138 -1.21 -11.44 8.95
CA VAL A 138 0.19 -11.20 9.35
C VAL A 138 0.30 -10.97 10.85
N PRO A 139 1.44 -11.29 11.49
CA PRO A 139 1.66 -10.98 12.90
C PRO A 139 1.43 -9.49 13.18
N ARG A 140 0.94 -9.19 14.38
CA ARG A 140 0.71 -7.80 14.78
C ARG A 140 2.04 -7.11 15.12
N ALA A 141 2.33 -5.99 14.46
CA ALA A 141 3.58 -5.25 14.67
C ALA A 141 3.78 -4.78 16.12
N ARG A 142 2.69 -4.45 16.81
CA ARG A 142 2.71 -4.13 18.24
C ARG A 142 1.42 -4.58 18.90
N LYS A 143 1.53 -5.38 19.97
CA LYS A 143 0.37 -5.79 20.80
C LYS A 143 -0.08 -4.64 21.69
N ILE A 144 -1.34 -4.67 22.11
CA ILE A 144 -1.88 -3.70 23.08
C ILE A 144 -1.15 -3.95 24.42
N HIS A 145 -0.78 -2.88 25.13
CA HIS A 145 0.02 -2.92 26.36
C HIS A 145 1.46 -3.46 26.20
N GLN A 146 1.94 -3.67 24.97
CA GLN A 146 3.33 -4.05 24.75
C GLN A 146 4.28 -2.88 25.07
N SER A 147 5.33 -3.19 25.83
CA SER A 147 6.43 -2.25 26.09
C SER A 147 7.09 -1.77 24.79
N VAL A 148 7.52 -0.51 24.77
CA VAL A 148 8.19 0.11 23.61
C VAL A 148 9.50 -0.63 23.27
N TYR A 149 10.14 -1.27 24.25
CA TYR A 149 11.40 -1.99 24.04
C TYR A 149 11.25 -3.36 23.36
N SER A 150 10.12 -4.04 23.55
CA SER A 150 9.87 -5.33 22.89
C SER A 150 9.17 -5.15 21.53
N ALA A 151 8.60 -3.96 21.27
CA ALA A 151 7.95 -3.64 20.00
C ALA A 151 8.86 -3.82 18.76
N PRO A 152 10.15 -3.46 18.77
CA PRO A 152 11.06 -3.71 17.63
C PRO A 152 11.12 -5.17 17.19
N VAL A 153 11.09 -6.12 18.13
CA VAL A 153 11.13 -7.55 17.82
C VAL A 153 9.84 -7.98 17.09
N SER A 154 8.68 -7.57 17.60
CA SER A 154 7.39 -7.83 16.94
C SER A 154 7.27 -7.14 15.58
N CYS A 155 7.81 -5.92 15.45
CA CYS A 155 7.93 -5.22 14.18
C CYS A 155 8.83 -5.98 13.18
N ALA A 156 9.96 -6.54 13.62
CA ALA A 156 10.85 -7.33 12.77
C ALA A 156 10.19 -8.64 12.30
N GLN A 157 9.50 -9.35 13.20
CA GLN A 157 8.71 -10.53 12.84
C GLN A 157 7.62 -10.18 11.81
N THR A 158 6.92 -9.08 12.03
CA THR A 158 5.90 -8.57 11.09
C THR A 158 6.53 -8.19 9.75
N PHE A 159 7.71 -7.56 9.75
CA PHE A 159 8.43 -7.20 8.54
C PHE A 159 8.77 -8.44 7.71
N TRP A 160 9.31 -9.49 8.34
CA TRP A 160 9.63 -10.73 7.65
C TRP A 160 8.37 -11.42 7.12
N ALA A 161 7.28 -11.42 7.88
CA ALA A 161 5.99 -11.94 7.40
C ALA A 161 5.46 -11.15 6.19
N CYS A 162 5.52 -9.82 6.21
CA CYS A 162 5.12 -8.98 5.08
C CYS A 162 6.04 -9.15 3.87
N TRP A 163 7.35 -9.31 4.08
CA TRP A 163 8.31 -9.60 3.03
C TRP A 163 7.98 -10.93 2.34
N SER A 164 7.84 -11.99 3.13
CA SER A 164 7.49 -13.33 2.64
C SER A 164 6.14 -13.32 1.94
N LEU A 165 5.14 -12.60 2.46
CA LEU A 165 3.84 -12.42 1.80
C LEU A 165 4.02 -11.85 0.39
N LEU A 166 4.73 -10.72 0.26
CA LEU A 166 4.91 -10.05 -1.03
C LEU A 166 5.71 -10.90 -2.02
N VAL A 167 6.68 -11.70 -1.55
CA VAL A 167 7.48 -12.59 -2.41
C VAL A 167 6.72 -13.86 -2.80
N LYS A 168 5.94 -14.45 -1.89
CA LYS A 168 5.17 -15.69 -2.10
C LYS A 168 4.11 -15.54 -3.18
N GLN A 169 3.54 -14.35 -3.35
CA GLN A 169 2.62 -14.06 -4.46
C GLN A 169 3.23 -14.46 -5.82
N LEU A 170 4.55 -14.26 -5.99
CA LEU A 170 5.26 -14.62 -7.22
C LEU A 170 5.43 -16.12 -7.42
N GLU A 171 5.57 -16.88 -6.33
CA GLU A 171 5.67 -18.33 -6.38
C GLU A 171 4.33 -18.96 -6.77
N GLN A 172 3.23 -18.27 -6.47
CA GLN A 172 1.88 -18.67 -6.86
C GLN A 172 1.51 -18.21 -8.28
N GLY A 173 2.49 -17.78 -9.08
CA GLY A 173 2.29 -17.31 -10.45
C GLY A 173 1.59 -15.94 -10.56
N ARG A 174 1.39 -15.23 -9.44
CA ARG A 174 0.86 -13.87 -9.42
C ARG A 174 1.99 -12.87 -9.52
N ASP A 175 1.73 -11.62 -9.88
CA ASP A 175 2.75 -10.56 -9.80
C ASP A 175 2.72 -9.86 -8.44
N TYR A 176 3.70 -9.00 -8.16
CA TYR A 176 3.65 -8.05 -7.05
C TYR A 176 2.39 -7.16 -7.17
N PRO A 177 1.84 -6.68 -6.04
CA PRO A 177 0.73 -5.73 -6.07
C PRO A 177 1.07 -4.51 -6.91
N ASP A 178 0.18 -4.10 -7.80
CA ASP A 178 0.30 -2.83 -8.51
C ASP A 178 0.15 -1.66 -7.53
N LEU A 179 -0.82 -1.79 -6.63
CA LEU A 179 -1.20 -0.79 -5.65
C LEU A 179 -1.33 -1.42 -4.27
N ILE A 180 -0.77 -0.74 -3.27
CA ILE A 180 -0.82 -1.05 -1.85
C ILE A 180 -1.52 0.14 -1.19
N LEU A 181 -2.75 -0.07 -0.75
CA LEU A 181 -3.55 0.91 -0.03
C LEU A 181 -3.45 0.65 1.48
N VAL A 182 -3.01 1.66 2.21
CA VAL A 182 -2.84 1.59 3.66
C VAL A 182 -3.49 2.77 4.35
N ASN A 183 -4.17 2.48 5.45
CA ASN A 183 -4.49 3.43 6.51
C ASN A 183 -3.63 3.02 7.74
N GLY A 184 -3.62 3.79 8.84
CA GLY A 184 -2.91 3.33 10.07
C GLY A 184 -3.33 1.89 10.47
N PRO A 185 -2.65 1.14 11.38
CA PRO A 185 -1.58 1.47 12.33
C PRO A 185 -0.20 0.83 11.98
N ALA A 186 0.59 0.41 12.98
CA ALA A 186 1.97 -0.06 12.84
C ALA A 186 2.17 -1.20 11.83
N THR A 187 1.27 -2.19 11.75
CA THR A 187 1.35 -3.30 10.78
C THR A 187 1.41 -2.79 9.34
N ALA A 188 0.54 -1.84 8.99
CA ALA A 188 0.51 -1.24 7.66
C ALA A 188 1.78 -0.43 7.36
N THR A 189 2.32 0.24 8.38
CA THR A 189 3.61 0.95 8.29
C THR A 189 4.76 -0.01 7.98
N VAL A 190 4.82 -1.14 8.69
CA VAL A 190 5.82 -2.19 8.48
C VAL A 190 5.71 -2.81 7.09
N LEU A 191 4.49 -3.08 6.60
CA LEU A 191 4.26 -3.61 5.26
C LEU A 191 4.78 -2.65 4.18
N VAL A 192 4.55 -1.34 4.33
CA VAL A 192 5.10 -0.34 3.42
C VAL A 192 6.63 -0.37 3.45
N PHE A 193 7.25 -0.46 4.61
CA PHE A 193 8.71 -0.59 4.69
C PHE A 193 9.24 -1.87 4.05
N ALA A 194 8.56 -3.01 4.21
CA ALA A 194 8.91 -4.24 3.51
C ALA A 194 8.83 -4.06 1.98
N SER A 195 7.79 -3.39 1.48
CA SER A 195 7.66 -3.06 0.04
C SER A 195 8.78 -2.13 -0.46
N ILE A 196 9.22 -1.17 0.37
CA ILE A 196 10.34 -0.27 0.03
C ILE A 196 11.64 -1.06 0.01
N ALA A 197 11.88 -1.95 0.96
CA ALA A 197 13.07 -2.77 1.03
C ALA A 197 13.17 -3.71 -0.19
N LEU A 198 12.08 -4.38 -0.57
CA LEU A 198 12.04 -5.20 -1.79
C LEU A 198 12.41 -4.38 -3.03
N ARG A 199 11.88 -3.16 -3.14
CA ARG A 199 12.20 -2.21 -4.21
C ARG A 199 13.65 -1.75 -4.17
N PHE A 200 14.18 -1.47 -2.98
CA PHE A 200 15.56 -1.05 -2.81
C PHE A 200 16.53 -2.08 -3.42
N PHE A 201 16.34 -3.35 -3.10
CA PHE A 201 17.14 -4.47 -3.62
C PHE A 201 16.70 -4.96 -5.02
N ASN A 202 15.68 -4.35 -5.62
CA ASN A 202 15.09 -4.77 -6.89
C ASN A 202 14.77 -6.27 -6.96
N VAL A 203 14.28 -6.85 -5.85
CA VAL A 203 14.01 -8.29 -5.78
C VAL A 203 13.05 -8.67 -6.89
N LYS A 204 13.45 -9.67 -7.70
CA LYS A 204 12.71 -10.18 -8.87
C LYS A 204 12.24 -9.07 -9.82
N GLY A 205 12.98 -7.95 -9.96
CA GLY A 205 12.65 -6.87 -10.90
C GLY A 205 11.39 -6.08 -10.55
N CYS A 206 11.04 -5.95 -9.26
CA CYS A 206 9.85 -5.19 -8.85
C CYS A 206 9.86 -3.73 -9.31
N VAL A 207 11.04 -3.09 -9.41
CA VAL A 207 11.12 -1.67 -9.80
C VAL A 207 11.03 -1.49 -11.30
N THR A 208 11.69 -2.35 -12.08
CA THR A 208 11.63 -2.31 -13.55
C THR A 208 10.20 -2.54 -14.06
N ARG A 209 9.40 -3.34 -13.34
CA ARG A 209 7.99 -3.59 -13.61
C ARG A 209 7.04 -2.52 -13.05
N GLY A 210 7.53 -1.51 -12.34
CA GLY A 210 6.71 -0.39 -11.84
C GLY A 210 5.72 -0.75 -10.73
N LYS A 211 5.90 -1.89 -10.04
CA LYS A 211 4.96 -2.43 -9.05
C LYS A 211 5.11 -1.81 -7.65
N MET A 212 4.26 -2.23 -6.72
CA MET A 212 4.19 -1.85 -5.31
C MET A 212 4.05 -0.35 -5.10
N ARG A 213 3.10 0.30 -5.77
CA ARG A 213 2.72 1.70 -5.51
C ARG A 213 2.03 1.81 -4.17
N THR A 214 2.41 2.78 -3.35
CA THR A 214 1.85 2.92 -2.01
C THR A 214 1.02 4.20 -1.89
N ILE A 215 -0.23 4.02 -1.47
CA ILE A 215 -1.09 5.13 -1.05
C ILE A 215 -1.33 4.97 0.44
N TYR A 216 -0.92 5.98 1.19
CA TYR A 216 -1.26 6.10 2.60
C TYR A 216 -2.33 7.16 2.79
N VAL A 217 -3.36 6.82 3.54
CA VAL A 217 -4.40 7.76 3.99
C VAL A 217 -4.32 7.89 5.49
N GLU A 218 -4.10 9.10 5.98
CA GLU A 218 -4.11 9.40 7.41
C GLU A 218 -5.53 9.23 8.00
N SER A 219 -5.58 8.80 9.26
CA SER A 219 -6.84 8.55 9.95
C SER A 219 -7.67 9.82 10.11
N TRP A 220 -8.98 9.66 10.03
CA TRP A 220 -9.97 10.73 10.21
C TRP A 220 -9.84 11.38 11.60
N ALA A 221 -9.51 10.59 12.62
CA ALA A 221 -9.34 11.07 13.98
C ALA A 221 -8.13 12.03 14.17
N ARG A 222 -7.22 12.12 13.19
CA ARG A 222 -6.03 12.98 13.28
C ARG A 222 -6.29 14.34 12.67
N VAL A 223 -6.78 15.27 13.48
CA VAL A 223 -7.14 16.63 13.03
C VAL A 223 -5.94 17.59 13.04
N LYS A 224 -5.22 17.66 14.17
CA LYS A 224 -4.20 18.71 14.41
C LYS A 224 -2.78 18.29 14.05
N LYS A 225 -2.43 17.02 14.29
CA LYS A 225 -1.08 16.48 14.06
C LYS A 225 -1.17 15.10 13.42
N MET A 226 -0.29 14.82 12.46
CA MET A 226 -0.16 13.48 11.87
C MET A 226 0.11 12.43 12.94
N SER A 227 -0.34 11.20 12.70
CA SER A 227 0.02 10.04 13.52
C SER A 227 1.52 9.76 13.39
N LEU A 228 2.06 8.92 14.29
CA LEU A 228 3.44 8.47 14.18
C LEU A 228 3.66 7.75 12.83
N SER A 229 2.73 6.86 12.47
CA SER A 229 2.69 6.20 11.16
C SER A 229 2.65 7.21 10.02
N GLY A 230 1.77 8.20 10.06
CA GLY A 230 1.69 9.22 9.01
C GLY A 230 2.95 10.06 8.91
N THR A 231 3.57 10.40 10.04
CA THR A 231 4.83 11.14 10.06
C THR A 231 5.96 10.36 9.38
N MET A 232 6.08 9.06 9.67
CA MET A 232 7.05 8.17 9.02
C MET A 232 6.74 7.97 7.53
N LEU A 233 5.49 7.64 7.21
CA LEU A 233 5.07 7.28 5.87
C LEU A 233 5.03 8.48 4.91
N SER A 234 4.70 9.68 5.39
CA SER A 234 4.55 10.90 4.58
C SER A 234 5.74 11.22 3.67
N ARG A 235 6.95 10.76 4.01
CA ARG A 235 8.16 10.98 3.21
C ARG A 235 8.44 9.86 2.22
N VAL A 236 7.98 8.65 2.51
CA VAL A 236 8.40 7.42 1.82
C VAL A 236 7.36 6.82 0.89
N VAL A 237 6.06 7.09 1.13
CA VAL A 237 4.99 6.61 0.24
C VAL A 237 4.94 7.40 -1.07
N ASP A 238 4.32 6.80 -2.10
CA ASP A 238 4.10 7.48 -3.38
C ASP A 238 3.04 8.58 -3.26
N ARG A 239 1.97 8.35 -2.50
CA ARG A 239 0.94 9.34 -2.18
C ARG A 239 0.58 9.26 -0.71
N CYS A 240 0.66 10.40 -0.03
CA CYS A 240 0.15 10.58 1.32
C CYS A 240 -1.07 11.50 1.25
N LEU A 241 -2.23 10.99 1.64
CA LEU A 241 -3.51 11.71 1.63
C LEU A 241 -3.91 12.02 3.07
N VAL A 242 -4.36 13.26 3.28
CA VAL A 242 -4.85 13.71 4.59
C VAL A 242 -6.25 14.31 4.44
N GLN A 243 -7.06 14.13 5.46
CA GLN A 243 -8.47 14.52 5.45
C GLN A 243 -8.73 15.89 6.08
N TRP A 244 -7.69 16.50 6.67
CA TRP A 244 -7.76 17.79 7.34
C TRP A 244 -6.79 18.79 6.71
N PRO A 245 -7.20 20.04 6.44
CA PRO A 245 -6.34 21.02 5.79
C PRO A 245 -5.15 21.42 6.65
N GLN A 246 -5.26 21.29 7.98
CA GLN A 246 -4.16 21.52 8.92
C GLN A 246 -3.03 20.49 8.78
N LEU A 247 -3.22 19.38 8.08
CA LEU A 247 -2.18 18.38 7.87
C LEU A 247 -1.53 18.46 6.48
N ASP A 248 -1.94 19.42 5.65
CA ASP A 248 -1.36 19.60 4.31
C ASP A 248 0.13 19.95 4.42
N ALA A 249 0.98 19.25 3.66
CA ALA A 249 2.41 19.55 3.60
C ALA A 249 2.68 20.96 3.08
N LYS A 250 1.77 21.54 2.27
CA LYS A 250 1.85 22.94 1.85
C LYS A 250 1.78 23.93 3.01
N ARG A 251 1.14 23.56 4.13
CA ARG A 251 0.99 24.40 5.31
C ARG A 251 2.01 24.07 6.40
N ASN A 252 2.31 22.78 6.59
CA ASN A 252 3.11 22.31 7.72
C ASN A 252 4.50 21.80 7.36
N GLY A 253 4.89 21.85 6.08
CA GLY A 253 6.21 21.42 5.58
C GLY A 253 6.55 19.94 5.80
N THR A 254 5.58 19.11 6.23
CA THR A 254 5.87 17.74 6.66
C THR A 254 5.60 16.73 5.54
N GLY A 255 6.68 16.31 4.86
CA GLY A 255 6.63 15.24 3.87
C GLY A 255 5.81 15.58 2.61
N LYS A 256 5.10 14.60 2.08
CA LYS A 256 4.33 14.68 0.83
C LYS A 256 2.81 14.61 1.06
N ALA A 257 2.36 14.95 2.27
CA ALA A 257 0.94 14.94 2.62
C ALA A 257 0.14 15.93 1.78
N LYS A 258 -0.94 15.47 1.14
CA LYS A 258 -1.84 16.29 0.34
C LYS A 258 -3.24 16.25 0.92
N TYR A 259 -3.79 17.41 1.23
CA TYR A 259 -5.18 17.52 1.65
C TYR A 259 -6.13 17.19 0.49
N VAL A 260 -7.11 16.32 0.75
CA VAL A 260 -8.11 15.87 -0.23
C VAL A 260 -9.56 15.96 0.25
N GLY A 261 -9.79 16.50 1.45
CA GLY A 261 -11.10 16.55 2.08
C GLY A 261 -11.46 15.26 2.81
N MET A 262 -12.70 15.21 3.30
CA MET A 262 -13.24 14.06 4.03
C MET A 262 -13.38 12.88 3.07
N LEU A 263 -12.87 11.71 3.43
CA LEU A 263 -12.96 10.47 2.66
C LEU A 263 -13.81 9.41 3.35
N VAL A 264 -13.82 9.44 4.69
CA VAL A 264 -14.66 8.61 5.57
C VAL A 264 -16.03 9.25 5.73
#